data_AF-A0AA38HZ12-F1
#
_entry.id   AF-A0AA38HZ12-F1
#
_cell.length_a   1.000
_cell.length_b   1.000
_cell.length_c   1.000
_cell.angle_alpha   90.00
_cell.angle_beta   90.00
_cell.angle_gamma   90.00
#
_symmetry.space_group_name_H-M   'P 1'
#
loop_
_entity.id
_entity.type
_entity.pdbx_description
1 polymer ?
#
loop_
_entity_poly.entity_id
_entity_poly.type
_entity_poly.pdbx_seq_one_letter_code
_entity_poly.pdbx_strand_id
1 'polypeptide(L)'
;MESPWTRRNPNRPLQNLHSHKKLPLLSCRGHHRETILYRRTREDIQANITLLNKTGDIQDPNNYRPITLLNTDYKITTKVINTVAKNAVGHVIPEEQMSRTGVCGTMQALLCDKAITEMSRLRR
;
A
#
# COMPACT_ATOMS: atom_id res chain seq x y z
N MET A 1 17.15 33.01 5.66
CA MET A 1 17.21 31.60 6.10
C MET A 1 16.11 30.85 5.38
N GLU A 2 16.40 30.20 4.26
CA GLU A 2 15.40 29.39 3.52
C GLU A 2 15.34 27.97 4.09
N SER A 3 14.12 27.42 4.25
CA SER A 3 13.84 26.07 4.74
C SER A 3 14.36 24.99 3.78
N PRO A 4 14.93 23.86 4.26
CA PRO A 4 15.50 22.80 3.43
C PRO A 4 14.52 22.10 2.47
N TRP A 5 13.22 22.37 2.56
CA TRP A 5 12.16 21.65 1.83
C TRP A 5 11.68 22.35 0.56
N THR A 6 12.08 23.60 0.33
CA THR A 6 11.64 24.40 -0.83
C THR A 6 12.71 24.46 -1.92
N ARG A 7 12.87 23.36 -2.68
CA ARG A 7 13.19 23.35 -4.13
C ARG A 7 13.36 21.92 -4.65
N ARG A 8 12.25 21.22 -4.94
CA ARG A 8 12.25 20.21 -6.00
C ARG A 8 11.55 20.81 -7.21
N ASN A 9 12.36 21.30 -8.15
CA ASN A 9 11.90 21.79 -9.45
C ASN A 9 11.30 20.59 -10.23
N PRO A 10 10.01 20.62 -10.60
CA PRO A 10 9.37 19.52 -11.32
C PRO A 10 9.91 19.30 -12.74
N ASN A 11 10.67 20.26 -13.29
CA ASN A 11 11.25 20.21 -14.64
C ASN A 11 12.77 19.99 -14.66
N ARG A 12 13.37 19.49 -13.57
CA ARG A 12 14.81 19.16 -13.61
C ARG A 12 14.98 17.82 -14.36
N PRO A 13 15.58 17.78 -15.56
CA PRO A 13 15.92 16.51 -16.18
C PRO A 13 16.82 15.73 -15.23
N LEU A 14 16.63 14.42 -15.14
CA LEU A 14 17.45 13.47 -14.36
C LEU A 14 18.88 13.47 -14.92
N GLN A 15 19.64 14.51 -14.62
CA GLN A 15 21.03 14.61 -14.99
C GLN A 15 21.83 13.78 -14.00
N ASN A 16 22.45 12.73 -14.53
CA ASN A 16 23.38 11.79 -13.92
C ASN A 16 22.78 10.48 -13.38
N LEU A 17 22.14 9.73 -14.28
CA LEU A 17 22.06 8.26 -14.16
C LEU A 17 23.30 7.60 -14.80
N HIS A 18 24.51 8.03 -14.40
CA HIS A 18 25.76 7.38 -14.80
C HIS A 18 26.13 6.26 -13.81
N SER A 19 25.32 5.20 -13.81
CA SER A 19 25.82 3.87 -13.45
C SER A 19 24.98 2.85 -14.20
N HIS A 20 25.47 2.47 -15.37
CA HIS A 20 24.94 1.36 -16.14
C HIS A 20 24.91 0.09 -15.28
N LYS A 21 23.71 -0.37 -14.92
CA LYS A 21 23.45 -1.81 -14.80
C LYS A 21 22.41 -2.15 -15.85
N LYS A 22 22.93 -2.58 -17.00
CA LYS A 22 22.15 -3.07 -18.14
C LYS A 22 21.15 -4.12 -17.64
N LEU A 23 19.87 -3.91 -17.87
CA LEU A 23 18.85 -4.96 -17.82
C LEU A 23 18.92 -5.70 -19.17
N PRO A 24 19.31 -6.98 -19.23
CA PRO A 24 19.19 -7.73 -20.46
C PRO A 24 17.75 -8.22 -20.59
N LEU A 25 17.06 -7.70 -21.62
CA LEU A 25 15.90 -8.36 -22.22
C LEU A 25 16.29 -9.79 -22.61
N LEU A 26 15.53 -10.77 -22.12
CA LEU A 26 15.69 -12.18 -22.43
C LEU A 26 15.57 -12.41 -23.95
N SER A 27 16.69 -12.68 -24.63
CA SER A 27 16.69 -13.52 -25.81
C SER A 27 17.18 -14.91 -25.39
N CYS A 28 16.36 -15.90 -25.73
CA CYS A 28 16.58 -17.29 -25.38
C CYS A 28 17.78 -17.84 -26.16
N ARG A 29 18.90 -18.13 -25.48
CA ARG A 29 19.88 -19.18 -25.86
C ARG A 29 20.87 -19.36 -24.71
N GLY A 30 21.11 -20.61 -24.36
CA GLY A 30 21.82 -21.01 -23.13
C GLY A 30 23.18 -20.34 -22.99
N HIS A 31 23.38 -19.65 -21.87
CA HIS A 31 24.67 -19.26 -21.33
C HIS A 31 24.57 -19.29 -19.81
N HIS A 32 25.63 -19.82 -19.20
CA HIS A 32 25.91 -19.89 -17.76
C HIS A 32 25.34 -18.64 -17.05
N ARG A 33 24.26 -18.80 -16.29
CA ARG A 33 23.67 -17.69 -15.52
C ARG A 33 24.58 -17.37 -14.35
N GLU A 34 25.54 -16.47 -14.57
CA GLU A 34 26.12 -15.71 -13.46
C GLU A 34 24.96 -15.04 -12.73
N THR A 35 24.66 -15.54 -11.55
CA THR A 35 23.64 -14.95 -10.69
C THR A 35 24.20 -13.61 -10.26
N ILE A 36 23.70 -12.52 -10.85
CA ILE A 36 24.03 -11.17 -10.39
C ILE A 36 23.49 -11.07 -8.97
N LEU A 37 24.36 -11.33 -7.99
CA LEU A 37 24.03 -11.20 -6.57
C LEU A 37 23.86 -9.71 -6.30
N TYR A 38 22.60 -9.29 -6.22
CA TYR A 38 22.26 -7.95 -5.78
C TYR A 38 22.69 -7.78 -4.32
N ARG A 39 23.75 -7.00 -4.09
CA ARG A 39 24.14 -6.59 -2.74
C ARG A 39 23.19 -5.48 -2.28
N ARG A 40 22.28 -5.80 -1.34
CA ARG A 40 21.39 -4.80 -0.74
C ARG A 40 22.19 -3.75 0.02
N THR A 41 21.80 -2.49 -0.10
CA THR A 41 22.29 -1.41 0.77
C THR A 41 21.41 -1.29 2.02
N ARG A 42 21.78 -0.42 2.97
CA ARG A 42 20.96 -0.19 4.17
C ARG A 42 19.65 0.52 3.83
N GLU A 43 19.70 1.41 2.84
CA GLU A 43 18.54 2.14 2.33
C GLU A 43 17.52 1.17 1.71
N ASP A 44 18.00 0.11 1.06
CA ASP A 44 17.15 -0.96 0.50
C ASP A 44 16.48 -1.83 1.57
N ILE A 45 16.86 -1.69 2.84
CA ILE A 45 16.31 -2.44 3.97
C ILE A 45 15.45 -1.53 4.85
N GLN A 46 15.70 -0.22 4.83
CA GLN A 46 14.97 0.77 5.63
C GLN A 46 13.63 1.14 4.99
N ALA A 47 12.63 1.33 5.84
CA ALA A 47 11.32 1.84 5.45
C ALA A 47 11.23 3.34 5.80
N ASN A 48 10.64 4.13 4.91
CA ASN A 48 10.46 5.57 5.12
C ASN A 48 9.06 5.85 5.66
N ILE A 49 8.95 6.60 6.75
CA ILE A 49 7.65 7.00 7.31
C ILE A 49 7.31 8.40 6.83
N THR A 50 6.16 8.55 6.17
CA THR A 50 5.64 9.83 5.69
C THR A 50 4.30 10.12 6.34
N LEU A 51 4.10 11.35 6.80
CA LEU A 51 2.83 11.81 7.37
C LEU A 51 1.89 12.26 6.25
N LEU A 52 0.72 11.63 6.13
CA LEU A 52 -0.34 12.04 5.22
C LEU A 52 -1.41 12.81 5.99
N ASN A 53 -1.71 14.04 5.57
CA ASN A 53 -2.79 14.83 6.16
C ASN A 53 -4.16 14.23 5.76
N LYS A 54 -5.03 14.01 6.74
CA LYS A 54 -6.46 13.69 6.55
C LYS A 54 -7.29 14.96 6.77
N THR A 55 -8.53 14.98 6.29
CA THR A 55 -9.51 16.06 6.49
C THR A 55 -9.47 16.68 7.89
N GLY A 56 -9.33 18.00 7.95
CA GLY A 56 -9.25 18.76 9.21
C GLY A 56 -8.28 19.93 9.09
N ASP A 57 -7.90 20.49 10.24
CA ASP A 57 -6.86 21.52 10.32
C ASP A 57 -5.47 20.90 10.08
N ILE A 58 -4.66 21.58 9.27
CA ILE A 58 -3.28 21.19 8.92
C ILE A 58 -2.33 21.44 10.10
N GLN A 59 -2.67 22.35 11.00
CA GLN A 59 -1.82 22.64 12.17
C GLN A 59 -1.98 21.60 13.29
N ASP A 60 -3.06 20.80 13.27
CA ASP A 60 -3.28 19.77 14.27
C ASP A 60 -2.57 18.45 13.87
N PRO A 61 -1.56 18.00 14.63
CA PRO A 61 -0.83 16.76 14.35
C PRO A 61 -1.74 15.51 14.39
N ASN A 62 -2.88 15.54 15.10
CA ASN A 62 -3.80 14.41 15.17
C ASN A 62 -4.49 14.11 13.82
N ASN A 63 -4.52 15.09 12.91
CA ASN A 63 -5.09 14.93 11.58
C ASN A 63 -4.16 14.19 10.61
N TYR A 64 -2.91 13.91 11.01
CA TYR A 64 -1.99 13.17 10.18
C TYR A 64 -2.10 11.65 10.41
N ARG A 65 -1.83 10.89 9.36
CA ARG A 65 -1.72 9.42 9.40
C ARG A 65 -0.31 9.05 8.98
N PRO A 66 0.51 8.43 9.86
CA PRO A 66 1.82 7.94 9.47
C PRO A 66 1.65 6.74 8.54
N ILE A 67 2.17 6.84 7.32
CA ILE A 67 2.21 5.75 6.35
C ILE A 67 3.66 5.33 6.17
N THR A 68 3.92 4.05 6.40
CA THR A 68 5.25 3.47 6.21
C THR A 68 5.39 3.00 4.76
N LEU A 69 6.31 3.60 4.02
CA LEU A 69 6.67 3.23 2.66
C LEU A 69 7.66 2.06 2.72
N LEU A 70 7.09 0.85 2.71
CA LEU A 70 7.85 -0.40 2.68
C LEU A 70 8.52 -0.63 1.32
N ASN A 71 9.63 -1.36 1.37
CA ASN A 71 10.44 -1.74 0.21
C ASN A 71 9.66 -2.69 -0.70
N THR A 72 10.04 -2.74 -1.98
CA THR A 72 9.31 -3.53 -3.00
C THR A 72 9.24 -5.01 -2.65
N ASP A 73 10.30 -5.58 -2.09
CA ASP A 73 10.34 -6.98 -1.66
C ASP A 73 9.23 -7.31 -0.66
N TYR A 74 8.98 -6.41 0.31
CA TYR A 74 7.89 -6.58 1.27
C TYR A 74 6.54 -6.48 0.60
N LYS A 75 6.35 -5.57 -0.36
CA LYS A 75 5.09 -5.47 -1.12
C LYS A 75 4.78 -6.74 -1.91
N ILE A 76 5.80 -7.32 -2.55
CA ILE A 76 5.68 -8.59 -3.28
C ILE A 76 5.32 -9.71 -2.30
N THR A 77 6.07 -9.83 -1.20
CA THR A 77 5.87 -10.87 -0.19
C THR A 77 4.47 -10.78 0.41
N THR A 78 4.03 -9.58 0.81
CA THR A 78 2.68 -9.34 1.35
C THR A 78 1.60 -9.66 0.32
N LYS A 79 1.83 -9.39 -0.98
CA LYS A 79 0.87 -9.78 -2.04
C LYS A 79 0.71 -11.30 -2.12
N VAL A 80 1.81 -12.05 -2.06
CA VAL A 80 1.77 -13.52 -2.06
C VAL A 80 1.04 -14.05 -0.83
N ILE A 81 1.40 -13.56 0.36
CA ILE A 81 0.73 -13.94 1.62
C ILE A 81 -0.77 -13.64 1.54
N ASN A 82 -1.16 -12.47 1.04
CA ASN A 82 -2.56 -12.09 0.92
C ASN A 82 -3.34 -13.04 -0.01
N THR A 83 -2.75 -13.46 -1.14
CA THR A 83 -3.39 -14.44 -2.02
C THR A 83 -3.62 -15.78 -1.32
N VAL A 84 -2.64 -16.26 -0.55
CA VAL A 84 -2.77 -17.52 0.21
C VAL A 84 -3.81 -17.37 1.33
N ALA A 85 -3.72 -16.30 2.11
CA ALA A 85 -4.60 -16.05 3.25
C ALA A 85 -6.06 -15.87 2.83
N LYS A 86 -6.34 -15.22 1.69
CA LYS A 86 -7.71 -15.07 1.17
C LYS A 86 -8.39 -16.42 0.93
N ASN A 87 -7.66 -17.37 0.35
CA ASN A 87 -8.19 -18.71 0.08
C ASN A 87 -8.38 -19.52 1.38
N ALA A 88 -7.47 -19.34 2.34
CA ALA A 88 -7.51 -20.08 3.60
C ALA A 88 -8.56 -19.56 4.59
N VAL A 89 -8.77 -18.24 4.68
CA VAL A 89 -9.54 -17.62 5.77
C VAL A 89 -10.94 -17.18 5.33
N GLY A 90 -11.25 -17.18 4.03
CA GLY A 90 -12.53 -16.66 3.51
C GLY A 90 -13.79 -17.30 4.10
N HIS A 91 -13.71 -18.56 4.53
CA HIS A 91 -14.82 -19.30 5.17
C HIS A 91 -14.93 -19.06 6.69
N VAL A 92 -13.87 -18.56 7.32
CA VAL A 92 -13.83 -18.24 8.75
C VAL A 92 -14.43 -16.86 9.02
N ILE A 93 -14.45 -15.98 8.01
CA ILE A 93 -14.95 -14.62 8.16
C ILE A 93 -16.48 -14.65 8.24
N PRO A 94 -17.07 -14.12 9.33
CA PRO A 94 -18.51 -14.09 9.53
C PRO A 94 -19.21 -13.31 8.40
N GLU A 95 -20.47 -13.67 8.13
CA GLU A 95 -21.24 -13.02 7.07
C GLU A 95 -21.51 -11.55 7.38
N GLU A 96 -21.62 -11.20 8.67
CA GLU A 96 -21.85 -9.84 9.17
C GLU A 96 -20.67 -8.89 8.88
N GLN A 97 -19.46 -9.43 8.66
CA GLN A 97 -18.31 -8.61 8.28
C GLN A 97 -18.41 -8.20 6.81
N MET A 98 -18.91 -6.98 6.57
CA MET A 98 -19.21 -6.48 5.22
C MET A 98 -17.99 -6.06 4.38
N SER A 99 -16.77 -6.04 4.94
CA SER A 99 -15.54 -5.75 4.20
C SER A 99 -15.08 -6.97 3.40
N ARG A 100 -15.89 -7.35 2.40
CA ARG A 100 -15.69 -8.53 1.54
C ARG A 100 -15.56 -8.11 0.08
N THR A 101 -14.82 -8.90 -0.69
CA THR A 101 -14.74 -8.74 -2.16
C THR A 101 -16.09 -9.04 -2.80
N GLY A 102 -16.48 -8.23 -3.80
CA GLY A 102 -17.73 -8.41 -4.55
C GLY A 102 -18.96 -7.78 -3.89
N VAL A 103 -18.82 -7.11 -2.76
CA VAL A 103 -19.92 -6.50 -2.01
C VAL A 103 -19.70 -4.99 -1.89
N CYS A 104 -20.75 -4.19 -2.07
CA CYS A 104 -20.73 -2.78 -1.70
C CYS A 104 -20.94 -2.64 -0.18
N GLY A 105 -19.92 -3.02 0.58
CA GLY A 105 -20.03 -3.27 2.02
C GLY A 105 -20.59 -2.10 2.82
N THR A 106 -20.13 -0.88 2.55
CA THR A 106 -20.59 0.31 3.28
C THR A 106 -22.07 0.61 3.03
N MET A 107 -22.56 0.46 1.80
CA MET A 107 -23.96 0.68 1.48
C MET A 107 -24.85 -0.41 2.07
N GLN A 108 -24.44 -1.67 1.94
CA GLN A 108 -25.19 -2.80 2.47
C GLN A 108 -25.27 -2.75 4.00
N ALA A 109 -24.14 -2.47 4.68
CA ALA A 109 -24.11 -2.27 6.12
C ALA A 109 -25.08 -1.15 6.54
N LEU A 110 -25.03 0.00 5.86
CA LEU A 110 -25.91 1.13 6.17
C LEU A 110 -27.41 0.80 5.99
N LEU A 111 -27.76 0.04 4.95
CA LEU A 111 -29.14 -0.39 4.73
C LEU A 111 -29.61 -1.37 5.81
N CYS A 112 -28.77 -2.35 6.16
CA CYS A 112 -29.04 -3.30 7.25
C CYS A 112 -29.24 -2.55 8.58
N ASP A 113 -28.35 -1.62 8.93
CA ASP A 113 -28.43 -0.84 10.17
C ASP A 113 -29.72 -0.02 10.24
N LYS A 114 -30.10 0.62 9.13
CA LYS A 114 -31.36 1.38 9.04
C LYS A 114 -32.58 0.47 9.21
N ALA A 115 -32.61 -0.67 8.53
CA ALA A 115 -33.72 -1.62 8.64
C ALA A 115 -33.88 -2.16 10.07
N ILE A 116 -32.78 -2.54 10.72
CA ILE A 116 -32.78 -3.00 12.12
C ILE A 116 -33.30 -1.90 13.06
N THR A 117 -32.84 -0.66 12.84
CA THR A 117 -33.26 0.51 13.64
C THR A 117 -34.76 0.77 13.49
N GLU A 118 -35.30 0.76 12.27
CA GLU A 118 -36.74 1.01 12.05
C GLU A 118 -37.62 -0.11 12.60
N MET A 119 -37.25 -1.38 12.40
CA MET A 119 -37.99 -2.51 12.99
C MET A 119 -38.04 -2.43 14.53
N SER A 120 -36.96 -1.94 15.15
CA SER A 120 -36.89 -1.76 16.60
C SER A 120 -37.82 -0.65 17.10
N ARG A 121 -38.03 0.40 16.29
CA ARG A 121 -38.97 1.48 16.61
C ARG A 121 -40.43 1.02 16.50
N LEU A 122 -40.75 0.23 15.48
CA LEU A 122 -42.11 -0.29 15.25
C LEU A 122 -42.54 -1.37 16.26
N ARG A 123 -41.59 -1.96 17.00
CA ARG A 123 -41.86 -2.93 18.08
C ARG A 123 -42.17 -2.29 19.44
N ARG A 124 -42.05 -0.98 19.57
CA ARG A 124 -42.53 -0.22 20.74
C ARG A 124 -43.98 0.16 20.57
#